data_AF-A0A7W9YKU5-F1
#
_entry.id   AF-A0A7W9YKU5-F1
#
_cell.length_a   1.000
_cell.length_b   1.000
_cell.length_c   1.000
_cell.angle_alpha   90.00
_cell.angle_beta   90.00
_cell.angle_gamma   90.00
#
_symmetry.space_group_name_H-M   'P 1'
#
loop_
_entity.id
_entity.type
_entity.pdbx_description
1 polymer ?
#
loop_
_entity_poly.entity_id
_entity_poly.type
_entity_poly.pdbx_seq_one_letter_code
_entity_poly.pdbx_strand_id
1 'polypeptide(L)'
;MPLAADLFSLRGLRNLGPALREWQRDWQEVVAPRIPEQIEAHAGDVRPLGYVTMQPIVRVDRPLVSYQRWLERIPLVYDRCVLGNDPPSAAADNEIATIRNYRSLMPLAHDARKPMFDLRPADGAMGSTLSYVQTCRSEFEELTRKIDARLAAVATE
;
A
#
# COMPACT_ATOMS: atom_id res chain seq x y z
N MET A 1 -2.57 2.12 0.49
CA MET A 1 -2.51 1.79 -0.96
C MET A 1 -1.13 1.27 -1.33
N PRO A 2 -0.99 0.05 -1.89
CA PRO A 2 0.30 -0.46 -2.36
C PRO A 2 0.70 0.16 -3.72
N LEU A 3 1.93 0.64 -3.85
CA LEU A 3 2.42 1.38 -5.02
C LEU A 3 3.80 0.88 -5.46
N ALA A 4 4.04 0.90 -6.77
CA ALA A 4 5.36 0.74 -7.35
C ALA A 4 5.89 2.09 -7.84
N ALA A 5 7.21 2.18 -8.05
CA ALA A 5 7.85 3.38 -8.59
C ALA A 5 7.66 3.51 -10.11
N ASP A 6 6.42 3.62 -10.58
CA ASP A 6 6.11 3.68 -12.00
C ASP A 6 4.91 4.59 -12.33
N LEU A 7 4.74 4.84 -13.63
CA LEU A 7 3.64 5.64 -14.17
C LEU A 7 2.27 5.01 -13.88
N PHE A 8 2.17 3.68 -13.84
CA PHE A 8 0.90 2.99 -13.62
C PHE A 8 0.39 3.21 -12.20
N SER A 9 1.27 3.22 -11.22
CA SER A 9 0.94 3.52 -9.83
C SER A 9 0.45 4.96 -9.67
N LEU A 10 1.11 5.94 -10.30
CA LEU A 10 0.63 7.32 -10.30
C LEU A 10 -0.71 7.49 -11.01
N ARG A 11 -0.93 6.81 -12.13
CA ARG A 11 -2.21 6.83 -12.83
C ARG A 11 -3.31 6.14 -12.02
N GLY A 12 -2.95 5.07 -11.31
CA GLY A 12 -3.81 4.39 -10.35
C GLY A 12 -4.30 5.35 -9.29
N LEU A 13 -3.42 6.11 -8.64
CA LEU A 13 -3.81 7.12 -7.64
C LEU A 13 -4.75 8.20 -8.19
N ARG A 14 -4.46 8.69 -9.41
CA ARG A 14 -5.29 9.71 -10.08
C ARG A 14 -6.70 9.24 -10.37
N ASN A 15 -6.90 7.94 -10.55
CA ASN A 15 -8.20 7.36 -10.84
C ASN A 15 -8.91 6.88 -9.57
N LEU A 16 -8.18 6.17 -8.69
CA LEU A 16 -8.73 5.56 -7.48
C LEU A 16 -9.19 6.61 -6.46
N GLY A 17 -8.44 7.70 -6.30
CA GLY A 17 -8.79 8.73 -5.33
C GLY A 17 -10.17 9.36 -5.59
N PRO A 18 -10.42 9.91 -6.80
CA PRO A 18 -11.76 10.40 -7.17
C PRO A 18 -12.84 9.32 -7.10
N ALA A 19 -12.56 8.10 -7.57
CA ALA A 19 -13.52 7.00 -7.54
C ALA A 19 -13.94 6.61 -6.11
N LEU A 20 -13.02 6.65 -5.14
CA LEU A 20 -13.34 6.38 -3.73
C LEU A 20 -14.21 7.47 -3.12
N ARG A 21 -13.95 8.74 -3.42
CA ARG A 21 -14.79 9.86 -2.96
C ARG A 21 -16.19 9.82 -3.57
N GLU A 22 -16.26 9.51 -4.86
CA GLU A 22 -17.53 9.31 -5.55
C GLU A 22 -18.31 8.14 -4.94
N TRP A 23 -17.66 7.00 -4.71
CA TRP A 23 -18.29 5.86 -4.05
C TRP A 23 -18.80 6.19 -2.63
N GLN A 24 -18.01 6.94 -1.85
CA GLN A 24 -18.41 7.39 -0.51
C GLN A 24 -19.64 8.30 -0.56
N ARG A 25 -19.67 9.27 -1.49
CA ARG A 25 -20.84 10.12 -1.73
C ARG A 25 -22.06 9.28 -2.10
N ASP A 26 -21.91 8.38 -3.06
CA ASP A 26 -23.01 7.54 -3.53
C ASP A 26 -23.52 6.61 -2.43
N TRP A 27 -22.62 6.07 -1.58
CA TRP A 27 -23.02 5.31 -0.40
C TRP A 27 -23.90 6.14 0.54
N GLN A 28 -23.48 7.35 0.87
CA GLN A 28 -24.17 8.22 1.82
C GLN A 28 -25.51 8.75 1.27
N GLU A 29 -25.54 9.15 0.00
CA GLU A 29 -26.70 9.80 -0.62
C GLU A 29 -27.73 8.80 -1.18
N VAL A 30 -27.27 7.63 -1.63
CA VAL A 30 -28.10 6.70 -2.42
C VAL A 30 -28.35 5.39 -1.70
N VAL A 31 -27.33 4.81 -1.06
CA VAL A 31 -27.41 3.47 -0.47
C VAL A 31 -27.91 3.54 0.98
N ALA A 32 -27.21 4.27 1.84
CA ALA A 32 -27.49 4.35 3.27
C ALA A 32 -28.97 4.71 3.60
N PRO A 33 -29.62 5.65 2.91
CA PRO A 33 -31.03 5.99 3.18
C PRO A 33 -32.03 4.89 2.82
N ARG A 34 -31.62 3.89 2.03
CA ARG A 34 -32.47 2.79 1.57
C ARG A 34 -32.24 1.49 2.34
N ILE A 35 -31.30 1.48 3.28
CA ILE A 35 -31.04 0.29 4.10
C ILE A 35 -32.16 0.19 5.15
N PRO A 36 -32.85 -0.97 5.25
CA PRO A 36 -33.83 -1.20 6.31
C PRO A 36 -33.21 -1.06 7.71
N GLU A 37 -33.95 -0.50 8.66
CA GLU A 37 -33.48 -0.24 10.03
C GLU A 37 -32.99 -1.49 10.77
N GLN A 38 -33.42 -2.68 10.34
CA GLN A 38 -33.01 -3.96 10.95
C GLN A 38 -31.61 -4.43 10.49
N ILE A 39 -31.01 -3.75 9.51
CA ILE A 39 -29.68 -4.08 8.99
C ILE A 39 -28.69 -3.04 9.50
N GLU A 40 -27.70 -3.48 10.28
CA GLU A 40 -26.58 -2.63 10.66
C GLU A 40 -25.81 -2.19 9.40
N ALA A 41 -25.75 -0.89 9.19
CA ALA A 41 -25.02 -0.28 8.10
C ALA A 41 -23.79 0.46 8.62
N HIS A 42 -22.67 0.34 7.92
CA HIS A 42 -21.53 1.21 8.16
C HIS A 42 -21.83 2.63 7.67
N ALA A 43 -21.29 3.63 8.37
CA ALA A 43 -21.42 5.04 8.02
C ALA A 43 -20.84 5.40 6.63
N GLY A 44 -20.06 4.49 6.03
CA GLY A 44 -19.43 4.68 4.73
C GLY A 44 -18.28 5.69 4.74
N ASP A 45 -17.74 6.02 5.91
CA ASP A 45 -16.60 6.93 6.00
C ASP A 45 -15.31 6.22 5.59
N VAL A 46 -14.82 6.51 4.37
CA VAL A 46 -13.59 5.93 3.84
C VAL A 46 -12.44 6.90 4.09
N ARG A 47 -11.62 6.59 5.09
CA ARG A 47 -10.40 7.35 5.40
C ARG A 47 -9.14 6.63 4.89
N PRO A 48 -8.41 7.19 3.91
CA PRO A 48 -7.16 6.61 3.43
C PRO A 48 -6.04 6.71 4.49
N LEU A 49 -5.56 5.58 5.02
CA LEU A 49 -4.50 5.55 6.04
C LEU A 49 -3.10 5.95 5.53
N GLY A 50 -2.89 5.93 4.22
CA GLY A 50 -1.59 6.15 3.60
C GLY A 50 -1.29 5.18 2.46
N TYR A 51 -0.04 5.16 2.03
CA TYR A 51 0.46 4.26 0.99
C TYR A 51 1.72 3.51 1.42
N VAL A 52 1.97 2.39 0.75
CA VAL A 52 3.17 1.56 0.91
C VAL A 52 3.86 1.52 -0.44
N THR A 53 5.14 1.82 -0.51
CA THR A 53 5.89 1.71 -1.76
C THR A 53 6.69 0.42 -1.81
N MET A 54 6.88 -0.14 -3.00
CA MET A 54 7.81 -1.26 -3.22
C MET A 54 9.11 -0.74 -3.82
N GLN A 55 10.24 -1.22 -3.29
CA GLN A 55 11.55 -0.87 -3.84
C GLN A 55 11.64 -1.28 -5.32
N PRO A 56 12.15 -0.41 -6.20
CA PRO A 56 12.37 -0.77 -7.58
C PRO A 56 13.39 -1.90 -7.70
N ILE A 57 13.18 -2.81 -8.66
CA ILE A 57 14.22 -3.76 -9.05
C ILE A 57 15.29 -2.97 -9.79
N VAL A 58 16.48 -2.84 -9.19
CA VAL A 58 17.64 -2.28 -9.89
C VAL A 58 17.99 -3.22 -11.03
N ARG A 59 17.78 -2.77 -12.28
CA ARG A 59 18.25 -3.46 -13.47
C ARG A 59 19.39 -2.67 -14.08
N VAL A 60 20.34 -3.36 -14.71
CA VAL A 60 21.52 -2.74 -15.34
C VAL A 60 21.11 -1.73 -16.42
N ASP A 61 19.99 -1.94 -17.10
CA ASP A 61 19.44 -1.11 -18.18
C ASP A 61 18.55 0.05 -17.71
N ARG A 62 18.16 0.09 -16.43
CA ARG A 62 17.34 1.18 -15.85
C ARG A 62 18.00 1.75 -14.61
N PRO A 63 18.75 2.86 -14.75
CA PRO A 63 19.39 3.52 -13.63
C PRO A 63 18.38 3.93 -12.54
N LEU A 64 18.80 3.83 -11.27
CA LEU A 64 18.01 4.15 -10.08
C LEU A 64 17.35 5.54 -10.15
N VAL A 65 18.00 6.51 -10.80
CA VAL A 65 17.54 7.89 -11.01
C VAL A 65 16.17 7.96 -11.72
N SER A 66 15.88 7.02 -12.63
CA SER A 66 14.61 6.99 -13.36
C SER A 66 13.42 6.65 -12.44
N TYR A 67 13.65 5.80 -11.43
CA TYR A 67 12.65 5.42 -10.43
C TYR A 67 12.46 6.50 -9.37
N GLN A 68 13.54 7.17 -8.98
CA GLN A 68 13.52 8.24 -7.99
C GLN A 68 12.54 9.37 -8.40
N ARG A 69 12.52 9.74 -9.68
CA ARG A 69 11.56 10.71 -10.23
C ARG A 69 10.10 10.31 -10.05
N TRP A 70 9.79 9.02 -9.96
CA TRP A 70 8.43 8.55 -9.69
C TRP A 70 8.13 8.57 -8.20
N LEU A 71 9.07 8.10 -7.38
CA LEU A 71 8.95 8.12 -5.91
C LEU A 71 8.72 9.52 -5.37
N GLU A 72 9.47 10.52 -5.85
CA GLU A 72 9.32 11.94 -5.45
C GLU A 72 7.95 12.54 -5.81
N ARG A 73 7.22 11.94 -6.76
CA ARG A 73 5.88 12.40 -7.18
C ARG A 73 4.75 11.73 -6.42
N ILE A 74 4.97 10.55 -5.84
CA ILE A 74 3.92 9.81 -5.13
C ILE A 74 3.28 10.65 -4.01
N PRO A 75 4.03 11.31 -3.11
CA PRO A 75 3.43 12.09 -2.02
C PRO A 75 2.47 13.16 -2.54
N LEU A 76 2.89 13.94 -3.54
CA LEU A 76 2.10 15.03 -4.13
C LEU A 76 0.85 14.52 -4.86
N VAL A 77 0.98 13.41 -5.59
CA VAL A 77 -0.16 12.83 -6.32
C VAL A 77 -1.15 12.19 -5.35
N TYR A 78 -0.66 11.52 -4.30
CA TYR A 78 -1.51 10.97 -3.25
C TYR A 78 -2.28 12.08 -2.54
N ASP A 79 -1.59 13.13 -2.09
CA ASP A 79 -2.20 14.25 -1.37
C ASP A 79 -3.28 14.95 -2.21
N ARG A 80 -2.97 15.25 -3.48
CA ARG A 80 -3.95 15.85 -4.40
C ARG A 80 -5.11 14.91 -4.72
N CYS A 81 -4.80 13.71 -5.23
CA CYS A 81 -5.80 12.89 -5.89
C CYS A 81 -6.58 12.02 -4.90
N VAL A 82 -5.94 11.55 -3.82
CA VAL A 82 -6.56 10.67 -2.82
C VAL A 82 -7.10 11.47 -1.65
N LEU A 83 -6.32 12.40 -1.08
CA LEU A 83 -6.80 13.21 0.06
C LEU A 83 -7.63 14.42 -0.39
N GLY A 84 -7.52 14.83 -1.66
CA GLY A 84 -8.33 15.93 -2.21
C GLY A 84 -7.81 17.32 -1.89
N ASN A 85 -6.56 17.44 -1.43
CA ASN A 85 -5.96 18.73 -1.07
C ASN A 85 -5.52 19.51 -2.32
N ASP A 86 -5.85 20.80 -2.37
CA ASP A 86 -5.35 21.72 -3.40
C ASP A 86 -5.08 23.12 -2.79
N PRO A 87 -3.82 23.61 -2.81
CA PRO A 87 -2.64 23.00 -3.40
C PRO A 87 -2.16 21.75 -2.62
N PRO A 88 -1.56 20.75 -3.29
CA PRO A 88 -1.03 19.59 -2.62
C PRO A 88 0.26 19.90 -1.86
N SER A 89 0.48 19.16 -0.77
CA SER A 89 1.66 19.26 0.07
C SER A 89 2.35 17.90 0.22
N ALA A 90 3.65 17.86 -0.01
CA ALA A 90 4.48 16.71 0.32
C ALA A 90 4.92 16.69 1.80
N ALA A 91 4.49 17.66 2.61
CA ALA A 91 4.92 17.78 4.00
C ALA A 91 4.31 16.72 4.93
N ALA A 92 3.17 16.13 4.55
CA ALA A 92 2.51 15.08 5.33
C ALA A 92 3.19 13.72 5.10
N ASP A 93 3.51 13.01 6.20
CA ASP A 93 4.06 11.66 6.15
C ASP A 93 2.96 10.62 5.87
N ASN A 94 2.53 10.56 4.61
CA ASN A 94 1.50 9.64 4.14
C ASN A 94 2.07 8.25 3.75
N GLU A 95 3.40 8.09 3.76
CA GLU A 95 4.04 6.80 3.50
C GLU A 95 4.08 5.96 4.78
N ILE A 96 3.46 4.79 4.73
CA ILE A 96 3.45 3.85 5.85
C ILE A 96 4.78 3.10 5.89
N ALA A 97 5.23 2.58 4.74
CA ALA A 97 6.50 1.89 4.63
C ALA A 97 6.97 1.79 3.17
N THR A 98 8.27 1.57 3.01
CA THR A 98 8.87 1.07 1.77
C THR A 98 9.27 -0.40 1.97
N ILE A 99 8.69 -1.31 1.20
CA ILE A 99 8.94 -2.76 1.28
C ILE A 99 9.95 -3.19 0.21
N ARG A 100 10.90 -4.04 0.60
CA ARG A 100 11.87 -4.62 -0.34
C ARG A 100 11.18 -5.44 -1.43
N ASN A 101 11.81 -5.49 -2.60
CA ASN A 101 11.35 -6.36 -3.67
C ASN A 101 11.81 -7.81 -3.46
N TYR A 102 10.97 -8.62 -2.84
CA TYR A 102 11.23 -10.04 -2.54
C TYR A 102 11.11 -10.98 -3.75
N ARG A 103 11.48 -10.53 -4.97
CA ARG A 103 11.34 -11.31 -6.22
C ARG A 103 11.97 -12.71 -6.18
N SER A 104 13.02 -12.92 -5.38
CA SER A 104 13.67 -14.23 -5.26
C SER A 104 12.90 -15.21 -4.38
N LEU A 105 12.05 -14.70 -3.46
CA LEU A 105 11.20 -15.52 -2.60
C LEU A 105 9.86 -15.84 -3.28
N MET A 106 9.35 -14.97 -4.16
CA MET A 106 8.04 -15.13 -4.78
C MET A 106 7.85 -16.48 -5.51
N PRO A 107 8.78 -16.97 -6.36
CA PRO A 107 8.62 -18.26 -7.02
C PRO A 107 8.52 -19.42 -6.02
N LEU A 108 9.41 -19.43 -5.01
CA LEU A 108 9.40 -20.47 -3.96
C LEU A 108 8.09 -20.44 -3.17
N ALA A 109 7.58 -19.24 -2.86
CA ALA A 109 6.31 -19.04 -2.16
C ALA A 109 5.12 -19.54 -2.98
N HIS A 110 5.12 -19.30 -4.30
CA HIS A 110 4.10 -19.82 -5.21
C HIS A 110 4.14 -21.35 -5.28
N ASP A 111 5.32 -21.94 -5.48
CA ASP A 111 5.49 -23.40 -5.57
C ASP A 111 5.07 -24.10 -4.28
N ALA A 112 5.49 -23.55 -3.12
CA ALA A 112 5.14 -24.08 -1.80
C ALA A 112 3.73 -23.68 -1.32
N ARG A 113 3.03 -22.81 -2.06
CA ARG A 113 1.70 -22.26 -1.74
C ARG A 113 1.59 -21.69 -0.32
N LYS A 114 2.54 -20.83 0.05
CA LYS A 114 2.58 -20.18 1.36
C LYS A 114 3.22 -18.79 1.30
N PRO A 115 3.04 -17.94 2.33
CA PRO A 115 3.67 -16.63 2.37
C PRO A 115 5.20 -16.71 2.29
N MET A 116 5.83 -15.70 1.69
CA MET A 116 7.29 -15.64 1.52
C MET A 116 8.05 -15.73 2.86
N PHE A 117 7.50 -15.12 3.91
CA PHE A 117 8.09 -15.14 5.26
C PHE A 117 7.93 -16.49 6.00
N ASP A 118 7.16 -17.43 5.45
CA ASP A 118 6.97 -18.79 5.98
C ASP A 118 7.79 -19.85 5.22
N LEU A 119 8.59 -19.45 4.22
CA LEU A 119 9.49 -20.36 3.50
C LEU A 119 10.51 -21.01 4.44
N ARG A 120 10.75 -22.31 4.25
CA ARG A 120 11.70 -23.12 5.01
C ARG A 120 12.76 -23.67 4.06
N PRO A 121 13.86 -24.24 4.58
CA PRO A 121 14.84 -24.92 3.74
C PRO A 121 14.25 -25.99 2.82
N ALA A 122 13.22 -26.71 3.29
CA ALA A 122 12.50 -27.73 2.51
C ALA A 122 11.78 -27.18 1.27
N ASP A 123 11.57 -25.86 1.20
CA ASP A 123 10.91 -25.17 0.08
C ASP A 123 11.94 -24.49 -0.84
N GLY A 124 13.23 -24.83 -0.71
CA GLY A 124 14.32 -24.27 -1.53
C GLY A 124 14.95 -22.99 -0.97
N ALA A 125 14.43 -22.43 0.13
CA ALA A 125 15.01 -21.25 0.78
C ALA A 125 16.21 -21.63 1.66
N MET A 126 17.38 -21.79 1.04
CA MET A 126 18.62 -22.19 1.70
C MET A 126 19.67 -21.06 1.74
N GLY A 127 20.60 -21.14 2.71
CA GLY A 127 21.70 -20.19 2.84
C GLY A 127 21.22 -18.74 3.04
N SER A 128 21.76 -17.80 2.26
CA SER A 128 21.40 -16.38 2.32
C SER A 128 19.93 -16.09 2.04
N THR A 129 19.25 -16.98 1.30
CA THR A 129 17.80 -16.89 1.06
C THR A 129 17.01 -17.04 2.37
N LEU A 130 17.48 -17.86 3.32
CA LEU A 130 16.80 -18.02 4.62
C LEU A 130 16.88 -16.74 5.45
N SER A 131 18.03 -16.05 5.46
CA SER A 131 18.15 -14.72 6.08
C SER A 131 17.20 -13.72 5.43
N TYR A 132 16.99 -13.84 4.11
CA TYR A 132 16.07 -12.98 3.39
C TYR A 132 14.59 -13.25 3.74
N VAL A 133 14.22 -14.50 4.00
CA VAL A 133 12.90 -14.89 4.56
C VAL A 133 12.69 -14.24 5.94
N GLN A 134 13.71 -14.26 6.80
CA GLN A 134 13.63 -13.64 8.13
C GLN A 134 13.48 -12.11 8.03
N THR A 135 14.22 -11.46 7.13
CA THR A 135 14.05 -10.03 6.85
C THR A 135 12.65 -9.74 6.32
N CYS A 136 12.10 -10.59 5.45
CA CYS A 136 10.72 -10.50 4.97
C CYS A 136 9.73 -10.50 6.13
N ARG A 137 9.88 -11.42 7.08
CA ARG A 137 9.04 -11.44 8.28
C ARG A 137 9.09 -10.12 9.04
N SER A 138 10.29 -9.66 9.41
CA SER A 138 10.44 -8.46 10.22
C SER A 138 9.91 -7.19 9.54
N GLU A 139 10.06 -7.06 8.22
CA GLU A 139 9.51 -5.90 7.49
C GLU A 139 7.98 -5.90 7.43
N PHE A 140 7.36 -7.06 7.24
CA PHE A 140 5.89 -7.16 7.26
C PHE A 140 5.33 -6.96 8.68
N GLU A 141 6.01 -7.44 9.72
CA GLU A 141 5.64 -7.16 11.11
C GLU A 141 5.74 -5.66 11.45
N GLU A 142 6.79 -4.98 11.00
CA GLU A 142 6.93 -3.53 11.13
C GLU A 142 5.83 -2.79 10.38
N LEU A 143 5.52 -3.19 9.15
CA LEU A 143 4.43 -2.62 8.37
C LEU A 143 3.10 -2.74 9.12
N THR A 144 2.77 -3.93 9.63
CA THR A 144 1.54 -4.15 10.39
C THR A 144 1.47 -3.25 11.63
N ARG A 145 2.56 -3.16 12.42
CA ARG A 145 2.61 -2.25 13.57
C ARG A 145 2.36 -0.79 13.20
N LYS A 146 2.88 -0.32 12.07
CA LYS A 146 2.63 1.04 11.58
C LYS A 146 1.19 1.26 11.12
N ILE A 147 0.58 0.25 10.49
CA ILE A 147 -0.83 0.28 10.11
C ILE A 147 -1.70 0.36 11.37
N ASP A 148 -1.44 -0.49 12.37
CA ASP A 148 -2.19 -0.51 13.64
C ASP A 148 -2.10 0.82 14.38
N ALA A 149 -0.90 1.42 14.43
CA ALA A 149 -0.71 2.73 15.04
C ALA A 149 -1.54 3.84 14.34
N ARG A 150 -1.61 3.82 13.00
CA ARG A 150 -2.42 4.78 12.24
C ARG A 150 -3.92 4.53 12.42
N LEU A 151 -4.34 3.26 12.45
CA LEU A 151 -5.74 2.89 12.74
C LEU A 151 -6.17 3.38 14.12
N ALA A 152 -5.33 3.19 15.15
CA ALA A 152 -5.62 3.66 16.50
C ALA A 152 -5.74 5.19 16.58
N ALA A 153 -4.90 5.92 15.85
CA ALA A 153 -4.99 7.38 15.77
C ALA A 153 -6.33 7.82 15.15
N VAL A 154 -6.75 7.20 14.04
CA VAL A 154 -8.02 7.53 13.36
C VAL A 154 -9.24 7.17 14.21
N ALA A 155 -9.18 6.10 15.01
CA ALA A 155 -10.27 5.72 15.90
C ALA A 155 -10.49 6.69 17.08
N THR A 156 -9.50 7.54 17.37
CA THR A 156 -9.56 8.52 18.47
C THR A 156 -10.07 9.90 17.99
N GLU A 157 -10.20 10.10 16.67
CA GLU A 157 -10.69 11.32 16.00
C GLU A 157 -12.16 11.22 15.54
#